data_AF-A0A059BR30-F1
#
_entry.id   AF-A0A059BR30-F1
#
_cell.length_a   1.000
_cell.length_b   1.000
_cell.length_c   1.000
_cell.angle_alpha   90.00
_cell.angle_beta   90.00
_cell.angle_gamma   90.00
#
_symmetry.space_group_name_H-M   'P 1'
#
loop_
_entity.id
_entity.type
_entity.pdbx_description
1 polymer ?
#
loop_
_entity_poly.entity_id
_entity_poly.type
_entity_poly.pdbx_seq_one_letter_code
_entity_poly.pdbx_strand_id
1 'polypeptide(L)'
;MTTAARPTWAPAKGGNEQGGTRIFGPSQKYSSRDLAAHTNLKPRRDGQDTHEEVQKRNLREELEDRERRHFSSKDKSYFDDRDRRKGGQLLLEGSKREVEDRIVPRTVDADDSDVDVKSDDESDDDDDDDDDEDDTEALLLELEQIKKERAEEKLRKVSLHL
;
A
#
# COMPACT_ATOMS: atom_id res chain seq x y z
N MET A 1 23.54 -4.10 43.08
CA MET A 1 22.83 -3.48 41.93
C MET A 1 21.34 -3.52 42.24
N THR A 2 20.58 -2.44 42.01
CA THR A 2 19.15 -2.34 42.37
C THR A 2 18.24 -2.73 41.21
N THR A 3 17.18 -3.51 41.47
CA THR A 3 16.24 -4.08 40.48
C THR A 3 15.02 -3.20 40.19
N ALA A 4 15.16 -1.88 40.34
CA ALA A 4 14.05 -0.93 40.18
C ALA A 4 13.62 -0.78 38.72
N ALA A 5 14.58 -0.78 37.78
CA ALA A 5 14.30 -0.81 36.35
C ALA A 5 13.86 -2.22 35.95
N ARG A 6 12.61 -2.33 35.47
CA ARG A 6 12.01 -3.59 35.01
C ARG A 6 11.23 -3.32 33.72
N PRO A 7 11.30 -4.21 32.71
CA PRO A 7 10.56 -4.06 31.47
C PRO A 7 9.05 -4.25 31.71
N THR A 8 8.23 -3.61 30.87
CA THR A 8 6.78 -3.78 30.85
C THR A 8 6.42 -4.94 29.93
N TRP A 9 6.05 -6.09 30.50
CA TRP A 9 5.60 -7.26 29.72
C TRP A 9 4.12 -7.19 29.33
N ALA A 10 3.32 -6.45 30.09
CA ALA A 10 1.90 -6.24 29.84
C ALA A 10 1.61 -4.73 29.76
N PRO A 11 0.91 -4.25 28.70
CA PRO A 11 0.54 -2.84 28.59
C PRO A 11 -0.58 -2.48 29.57
N ALA A 12 -0.71 -1.19 29.88
CA ALA A 12 -1.82 -0.70 30.68
C ALA A 12 -3.16 -0.91 29.95
N LYS A 13 -4.15 -1.48 30.63
CA LYS A 13 -5.48 -1.73 30.06
C LYS A 13 -6.38 -0.51 30.27
N GLY A 14 -6.91 0.04 29.17
CA GLY A 14 -7.95 1.08 29.22
C GLY A 14 -9.27 0.53 29.79
N GLY A 15 -10.09 1.40 30.41
CA GLY A 15 -11.43 1.04 30.89
C GLY A 15 -11.75 1.49 32.32
N ASN A 16 -10.76 1.44 33.22
CA ASN A 16 -11.01 1.67 34.65
C ASN A 16 -10.79 3.11 35.10
N GLU A 17 -10.12 3.94 34.30
CA GLU A 17 -9.64 5.22 34.80
C GLU A 17 -9.79 6.38 33.80
N GLN A 18 -8.93 6.49 32.80
CA GLN A 18 -9.04 7.47 31.70
C GLN A 18 -10.20 7.17 30.74
N GLY A 19 -11.40 7.74 30.87
CA GLY A 19 -12.43 7.68 29.81
C GLY A 19 -13.01 6.30 29.51
N GLY A 20 -12.75 5.31 30.36
CA GLY A 20 -13.60 4.13 30.47
C GLY A 20 -14.63 4.33 31.58
N THR A 21 -15.58 3.41 31.68
CA THR A 21 -16.69 3.38 32.66
C THR A 21 -16.17 3.36 34.12
N ARG A 22 -15.63 4.48 34.60
CA ARG A 22 -15.37 4.72 36.01
C ARG A 22 -16.71 4.80 36.74
N ILE A 23 -16.92 3.87 37.65
CA ILE A 23 -18.04 3.83 38.61
C ILE A 23 -17.86 4.91 39.71
N PHE A 24 -16.65 5.44 39.90
CA PHE A 24 -16.37 6.51 40.85
C PHE A 24 -16.60 7.87 40.20
N GLY A 25 -17.81 8.41 40.38
CA GLY A 25 -18.27 9.81 40.24
C GLY A 25 -17.66 10.71 39.14
N PRO A 26 -18.47 11.44 38.35
CA PRO A 26 -17.94 12.36 37.35
C PRO A 26 -17.01 13.40 37.99
N SER A 27 -15.77 13.49 37.49
CA SER A 27 -14.79 14.50 37.90
C SER A 27 -15.15 15.87 37.32
N GLN A 28 -15.03 16.94 38.11
CA GLN A 28 -15.18 18.32 37.64
C GLN A 28 -13.91 18.91 37.02
N LYS A 29 -12.81 18.13 36.98
CA LYS A 29 -11.53 18.56 36.39
C LYS A 29 -11.58 18.38 34.87
N TYR A 30 -11.21 19.42 34.12
CA TYR A 30 -11.06 19.39 32.66
C TYR A 30 -9.68 19.94 32.26
N SER A 31 -9.13 19.44 31.15
CA SER A 31 -7.91 19.97 30.54
C SER A 31 -8.23 21.15 29.63
N SER A 32 -7.25 22.00 29.32
CA SER A 32 -7.41 23.05 28.30
C SER A 32 -7.77 22.50 26.93
N ARG A 33 -7.38 21.24 26.65
CA ARG A 33 -7.74 20.50 25.43
C ARG A 33 -9.19 20.00 25.40
N ASP A 34 -9.83 19.87 26.56
CA ASP A 34 -11.22 19.40 26.67
C ASP A 34 -12.23 20.54 26.52
N LEU A 35 -11.74 21.78 26.37
CA LEU A 35 -12.59 22.93 26.07
C LEU A 35 -13.25 22.74 24.71
N ALA A 36 -14.48 23.23 24.59
CA ALA A 36 -15.27 23.09 23.37
C ALA A 36 -14.54 23.72 22.17
N ALA A 37 -14.08 22.86 21.26
CA ALA A 37 -13.45 23.24 19.99
C ALA A 37 -14.06 22.39 18.87
N HIS A 38 -14.17 22.97 17.67
CA HIS A 38 -14.76 22.31 16.49
C HIS A 38 -16.13 21.67 16.74
N THR A 39 -17.04 22.42 17.37
CA THR A 39 -18.39 21.95 17.73
C THR A 39 -19.30 21.68 16.52
N ASN A 40 -18.89 22.12 15.33
CA ASN A 40 -19.64 21.96 14.08
C ASN A 40 -18.92 20.97 13.15
N LEU A 41 -19.56 19.85 12.85
CA LEU A 41 -19.09 18.90 11.86
C LEU A 41 -19.36 19.43 10.45
N LYS A 42 -18.41 19.22 9.52
CA LYS A 42 -18.58 19.56 8.11
C LYS A 42 -19.18 18.37 7.37
N PRO A 43 -20.43 18.45 6.88
CA PRO A 43 -20.97 17.42 6.00
C PRO A 43 -20.33 17.54 4.60
N ARG A 44 -20.27 16.41 3.89
CA ARG A 44 -19.91 16.41 2.46
C ARG A 44 -20.97 17.18 1.68
N ARG A 45 -20.55 18.06 0.78
CA ARG A 45 -21.43 18.75 -0.18
C ARG A 45 -21.58 17.92 -1.45
N ASP A 46 -22.61 18.20 -2.22
CA ASP A 46 -22.78 17.61 -3.55
C ASP A 46 -21.51 17.84 -4.40
N GLY A 47 -21.05 16.79 -5.09
CA GLY A 47 -19.76 16.75 -5.80
C GLY A 47 -18.53 16.46 -4.93
N GLN A 48 -18.68 16.26 -3.62
CA GLN A 48 -17.60 15.78 -2.71
C GLN A 48 -17.79 14.32 -2.32
N ASP A 49 -18.38 13.51 -3.20
CA ASP A 49 -18.70 12.11 -2.93
C ASP A 49 -19.63 11.95 -1.73
N THR A 50 -20.80 12.60 -1.82
CA THR A 50 -21.90 12.34 -0.91
C THR A 50 -22.30 10.86 -1.03
N HIS A 51 -22.80 10.31 0.07
CA HIS A 51 -23.19 8.90 0.11
C HIS A 51 -24.23 8.54 -0.96
N GLU A 52 -25.16 9.45 -1.23
CA GLU A 52 -26.18 9.25 -2.28
C GLU A 52 -25.61 9.24 -3.69
N GLU A 53 -24.60 10.07 -3.97
CA GLU A 53 -23.94 10.06 -5.27
C GLU A 53 -23.15 8.77 -5.48
N VAL A 54 -22.37 8.36 -4.48
CA VAL A 54 -21.59 7.12 -4.54
C VAL A 54 -22.49 5.91 -4.76
N GLN A 55 -23.66 5.85 -4.11
CA GLN A 55 -24.62 4.77 -4.32
C GLN A 55 -25.20 4.70 -5.74
N LYS A 56 -25.29 5.84 -6.44
CA LYS A 56 -25.83 5.90 -7.81
C LYS A 56 -24.77 5.62 -8.89
N ARG A 57 -23.48 5.69 -8.55
CA ARG A 57 -22.38 5.53 -9.51
C ARG A 57 -21.95 4.06 -9.67
N ASN A 58 -21.63 3.69 -10.91
CA ASN A 58 -20.99 2.41 -11.22
C ASN A 58 -19.47 2.53 -11.04
N LEU A 59 -18.99 2.36 -9.81
CA LEU A 59 -17.56 2.55 -9.47
C LEU A 59 -16.63 1.63 -10.27
N ARG A 60 -17.09 0.43 -10.65
CA ARG A 60 -16.29 -0.50 -11.45
C ARG A 60 -15.98 0.04 -12.84
N GLU A 61 -17.00 0.53 -13.53
CA GLU A 61 -16.87 1.06 -14.89
C GLU A 61 -16.01 2.34 -14.90
N GLU A 62 -16.23 3.23 -13.93
CA GLU A 62 -15.43 4.45 -13.75
C GLU A 62 -13.95 4.15 -13.50
N LEU A 63 -13.66 3.13 -12.68
CA LEU A 63 -12.32 2.66 -12.40
C LEU A 63 -11.65 2.12 -13.67
N GLU A 64 -12.31 1.20 -14.38
CA GLU A 64 -11.76 0.61 -15.60
C GLU A 64 -11.51 1.68 -16.68
N ASP A 65 -12.39 2.68 -16.82
CA ASP A 65 -12.19 3.79 -17.75
C ASP A 65 -11.03 4.70 -17.34
N ARG A 66 -10.88 4.97 -16.05
CA ARG A 66 -9.77 5.77 -15.54
C ARG A 66 -8.44 5.05 -15.72
N GLU A 67 -8.41 3.74 -15.49
CA GLU A 67 -7.26 2.88 -15.76
C GLU A 67 -6.93 2.87 -17.26
N ARG A 68 -7.89 2.63 -18.14
CA ARG A 68 -7.69 2.69 -19.59
C ARG A 68 -7.06 4.02 -20.03
N ARG A 69 -7.52 5.15 -19.50
CA ARG A 69 -6.93 6.48 -19.77
C ARG A 69 -5.53 6.64 -19.17
N HIS A 70 -5.32 6.15 -17.94
CA HIS A 70 -4.02 6.20 -17.29
C HIS A 70 -2.98 5.39 -18.06
N PHE A 71 -3.26 4.12 -18.35
CA PHE A 71 -2.35 3.24 -19.11
C PHE A 71 -2.07 3.79 -20.52
N SER A 72 -3.09 4.27 -21.24
CA SER A 72 -2.87 4.85 -22.58
C SER A 72 -2.08 6.17 -22.58
N SER A 73 -2.01 6.87 -21.45
CA SER A 73 -1.16 8.06 -21.27
C SER A 73 0.25 7.72 -20.77
N LYS A 74 0.39 6.71 -19.91
CA LYS A 74 1.67 6.22 -19.39
C LYS A 74 2.49 5.53 -20.47
N ASP A 75 1.85 4.73 -21.32
CA ASP A 75 2.52 4.01 -22.40
C ASP A 75 3.16 5.00 -23.40
N LYS A 76 2.45 6.09 -23.74
CA LYS A 76 3.01 7.20 -24.55
C LYS A 76 4.19 7.91 -23.89
N SER A 77 4.19 8.07 -22.56
CA SER A 77 5.33 8.66 -21.84
C SER A 77 6.56 7.75 -21.82
N TYR A 78 6.36 6.43 -21.77
CA TYR A 78 7.47 5.46 -21.72
C TYR A 78 8.22 5.35 -23.06
N PHE A 79 7.50 5.47 -24.19
CA PHE A 79 8.12 5.48 -25.53
C PHE A 79 8.83 6.79 -25.87
N ASP A 80 8.31 7.97 -25.48
CA ASP A 80 8.94 9.27 -25.78
C ASP A 80 10.24 9.51 -24.95
N ASP A 81 10.29 9.02 -23.70
CA ASP A 81 11.46 9.17 -22.81
C ASP A 81 12.62 8.18 -23.11
N ARG A 82 12.34 7.05 -23.79
CA ARG A 82 13.38 6.11 -24.26
C ARG A 82 14.11 6.65 -25.50
N ASP A 83 13.43 7.35 -26.40
CA ASP A 83 14.03 7.89 -27.63
C ASP A 83 14.92 9.12 -27.38
N ARG A 84 14.67 9.89 -26.31
CA ARG A 84 15.56 11.01 -25.92
C ARG A 84 16.86 10.58 -25.23
N ARG A 85 16.93 9.34 -24.72
CA ARG A 85 18.10 8.83 -23.98
C ARG A 85 19.08 8.01 -24.83
N LYS A 86 18.85 7.86 -26.13
CA LYS A 86 19.74 7.14 -27.08
C LYS A 86 20.74 8.06 -27.79
N GLY A 87 21.27 9.07 -27.10
CA GLY A 87 22.17 10.07 -27.70
C GLY A 87 23.35 10.52 -26.81
N GLY A 88 23.61 9.86 -25.69
CA GLY A 88 24.62 10.28 -24.70
C GLY A 88 25.70 9.25 -24.48
N GLN A 89 26.56 9.06 -25.47
CA GLN A 89 27.72 8.19 -25.42
C GLN A 89 28.78 8.70 -24.44
N LEU A 90 29.27 7.79 -23.57
CA LEU A 90 30.59 7.75 -22.92
C LEU A 90 31.06 9.02 -22.19
N LEU A 91 31.24 8.96 -20.86
CA LEU A 91 32.49 9.38 -20.21
C LEU A 91 32.56 8.98 -18.73
N LEU A 92 33.69 8.35 -18.39
CA LEU A 92 34.43 8.48 -17.14
C LEU A 92 34.29 7.38 -16.05
N GLU A 93 35.00 6.29 -16.32
CA GLU A 93 35.86 5.56 -15.39
C GLU A 93 36.45 6.44 -14.26
N GLY A 94 36.21 6.07 -12.99
CA GLY A 94 36.67 6.85 -11.84
C GLY A 94 36.53 6.17 -10.48
N SER A 95 37.52 5.34 -10.13
CA SER A 95 38.03 5.06 -8.78
C SER A 95 37.13 4.39 -7.73
N LYS A 96 37.40 3.09 -7.54
CA LYS A 96 37.16 2.28 -6.34
C LYS A 96 37.39 3.06 -5.04
N ARG A 97 36.39 3.07 -4.14
CA ARG A 97 36.60 3.18 -2.68
C ARG A 97 35.65 2.25 -1.94
N GLU A 98 36.19 1.07 -1.67
CA GLU A 98 35.90 0.22 -0.53
C GLU A 98 35.94 1.04 0.76
N VAL A 99 34.79 1.24 1.42
CA VAL A 99 34.72 1.54 2.85
C VAL A 99 33.52 0.79 3.40
N GLU A 100 33.82 -0.42 3.85
CA GLU A 100 33.01 -1.25 4.71
C GLU A 100 32.46 -0.47 5.92
N ASP A 101 31.17 -0.68 6.18
CA ASP A 101 30.70 -1.19 7.47
C ASP A 101 31.04 -0.34 8.72
N ARG A 102 30.36 0.81 8.85
CA ARG A 102 30.15 1.48 10.16
C ARG A 102 28.74 2.07 10.25
N ILE A 103 27.78 1.24 10.65
CA ILE A 103 26.50 1.72 11.20
C ILE A 103 26.81 2.40 12.55
N VAL A 104 27.04 3.71 12.52
CA VAL A 104 27.07 4.53 13.74
C VAL A 104 25.61 4.73 14.17
N PRO A 105 25.18 4.28 15.36
CA PRO A 105 23.85 4.59 15.86
C PRO A 105 23.80 6.09 16.17
N ARG A 106 23.21 6.86 15.26
CA ARG A 106 23.03 8.30 15.39
C ARG A 106 21.98 8.53 16.47
N THR A 107 22.42 8.90 17.67
CA THR A 107 21.55 9.33 18.76
C THR A 107 20.99 10.70 18.39
N VAL A 108 19.82 10.69 17.75
CA VAL A 108 19.09 11.90 17.39
C VAL A 108 18.50 12.52 18.68
N ASP A 109 19.05 13.65 19.09
CA ASP A 109 18.52 14.51 20.16
C ASP A 109 17.40 15.40 19.60
N ALA A 110 16.45 15.81 20.44
CA ALA A 110 15.19 16.44 20.03
C ALA A 110 15.31 17.91 19.57
N ASP A 111 16.52 18.41 19.28
CA ASP A 111 16.79 19.80 18.86
C ASP A 111 17.38 19.90 17.42
N ASP A 112 17.69 18.79 16.75
CA ASP A 112 18.29 18.79 15.40
C ASP A 112 17.26 18.88 14.25
N SER A 113 16.17 19.64 14.44
CA SER A 113 15.04 19.69 13.51
C SER A 113 15.19 20.61 12.29
N ASP A 114 16.42 21.08 11.96
CA ASP A 114 16.64 21.98 10.82
C ASP A 114 17.89 21.66 9.98
N VAL A 115 18.25 20.37 9.87
CA VAL A 115 19.21 19.90 8.85
C VAL A 115 18.45 19.18 7.73
N ASP A 116 18.35 19.85 6.58
CA ASP A 116 17.88 19.29 5.31
C ASP A 116 18.76 18.09 4.89
N VAL A 117 18.44 16.90 5.39
CA VAL A 117 18.95 15.64 4.86
C VAL A 117 18.11 15.32 3.62
N LYS A 118 18.60 15.78 2.47
CA LYS A 118 18.18 15.29 1.14
C LYS A 118 18.50 13.80 1.06
N SER A 119 17.60 12.96 1.57
CA SER A 119 17.57 11.52 1.36
C SER A 119 16.82 11.27 0.07
N ASP A 120 17.54 11.36 -1.04
CA ASP A 120 17.13 10.79 -2.32
C ASP A 120 17.77 9.40 -2.36
N ASP A 121 17.04 8.41 -1.83
CA ASP A 121 17.44 7.00 -1.84
C ASP A 121 16.16 6.18 -2.00
N GLU A 122 15.63 6.21 -3.23
CA GLU A 122 14.63 5.26 -3.68
C GLU A 122 15.37 3.95 -3.99
N SER A 123 15.43 3.08 -2.98
CA SER A 123 15.74 1.67 -3.17
C SER A 123 14.43 0.96 -3.51
N ASP A 124 14.09 0.91 -4.79
CA ASP A 124 13.20 -0.12 -5.32
C ASP A 124 14.05 -1.36 -5.62
N ASP A 125 13.69 -2.45 -4.94
CA ASP A 125 14.29 -3.77 -5.03
C ASP A 125 13.56 -4.51 -6.16
N ASP A 126 13.96 -4.25 -7.41
CA ASP A 126 13.56 -5.08 -8.55
C ASP A 126 14.54 -6.27 -8.62
N ASP A 127 14.19 -7.34 -7.92
CA ASP A 127 14.66 -8.68 -8.23
C ASP A 127 14.01 -9.09 -9.57
N ASP A 128 14.86 -9.20 -10.60
CA ASP A 128 14.59 -9.93 -11.84
C ASP A 128 14.22 -11.38 -11.50
N ASP A 129 13.00 -11.81 -11.79
CA ASP A 129 12.71 -13.23 -12.05
C ASP A 129 11.75 -13.36 -13.24
N ASP A 130 12.36 -13.36 -14.44
CA ASP A 130 11.78 -13.78 -15.72
C ASP A 130 11.55 -15.32 -15.69
N ASP A 131 10.47 -15.82 -15.06
CA ASP A 131 10.12 -17.27 -15.11
C ASP A 131 8.61 -17.63 -15.01
N ASP A 132 7.68 -16.73 -15.39
CA ASP A 132 6.22 -16.95 -15.26
C ASP A 132 5.47 -17.33 -16.58
N GLU A 133 6.17 -17.60 -17.69
CA GLU A 133 5.52 -18.00 -18.94
C GLU A 133 5.04 -19.47 -18.93
N ASP A 134 5.75 -20.39 -18.27
CA ASP A 134 5.42 -21.82 -18.21
C ASP A 134 4.13 -22.12 -17.40
N ASP A 135 3.86 -21.35 -16.34
CA ASP A 135 2.67 -21.53 -15.49
C ASP A 135 1.37 -21.13 -16.20
N THR A 136 1.44 -20.16 -17.12
CA THR A 136 0.28 -19.74 -17.93
C THR A 136 -0.07 -20.75 -19.01
N GLU A 137 0.94 -21.39 -19.62
CA GLU A 137 0.75 -22.43 -20.62
C GLU A 137 0.17 -23.70 -19.99
N ALA A 138 0.65 -24.08 -18.80
CA ALA A 138 0.12 -25.22 -18.04
C ALA A 138 -1.38 -25.05 -17.70
N LEU A 139 -1.80 -23.86 -17.27
CA LEU A 139 -3.19 -23.56 -16.95
C LEU A 139 -4.12 -23.59 -18.17
N LEU A 140 -3.67 -23.15 -19.34
CA LEU A 140 -4.46 -23.21 -20.57
C LEU A 140 -4.67 -24.66 -21.04
N LEU A 141 -3.64 -25.50 -20.94
CA LEU A 141 -3.73 -26.93 -21.26
C LEU A 141 -4.70 -27.67 -20.32
N GLU A 142 -4.67 -27.38 -19.02
CA GLU A 142 -5.59 -27.99 -18.05
C GLU A 142 -7.06 -27.58 -18.33
N LEU A 143 -7.31 -26.31 -18.68
CA LEU A 143 -8.65 -25.85 -19.04
C LEU A 143 -9.18 -26.51 -20.32
N GLU A 144 -8.33 -26.76 -21.30
CA GLU A 144 -8.69 -27.50 -22.51
C GLU A 144 -9.01 -28.96 -22.21
N GLN A 145 -8.23 -29.60 -21.33
CA GLN A 145 -8.48 -30.98 -20.90
C GLN A 145 -9.82 -31.10 -20.15
N ILE A 146 -10.11 -30.19 -19.21
CA ILE A 146 -11.39 -30.14 -18.48
C ILE A 146 -12.56 -29.89 -19.44
N LYS A 147 -12.42 -29.00 -20.44
CA LYS A 147 -13.47 -28.75 -21.44
C LYS A 147 -13.75 -29.99 -22.28
N LYS A 148 -12.71 -30.72 -22.69
CA LYS A 148 -12.83 -31.94 -23.49
C LYS A 148 -13.49 -33.07 -22.69
N GLU A 149 -13.04 -33.32 -21.47
CA GLU A 149 -13.62 -34.35 -20.60
C GLU A 149 -15.09 -34.05 -20.29
N ARG A 150 -15.43 -32.79 -20.01
CA ARG A 150 -16.81 -32.38 -19.73
C ARG A 150 -17.73 -32.46 -20.95
N ALA A 151 -17.20 -32.29 -22.16
CA ALA A 151 -17.95 -32.50 -23.39
C ALA A 151 -18.23 -34.00 -23.61
N GLU A 152 -17.24 -34.85 -23.36
CA GLU A 152 -17.37 -36.31 -23.45
C GLU A 152 -18.31 -36.87 -22.37
N GLU A 153 -18.24 -36.37 -21.14
CA GLU A 153 -19.16 -36.77 -20.07
C GLU A 153 -20.59 -36.33 -20.38
N LYS A 154 -20.79 -35.12 -20.94
CA LYS A 154 -22.11 -34.70 -21.42
C LYS A 154 -22.63 -35.60 -22.53
N LEU A 155 -21.81 -35.99 -23.49
CA LEU A 155 -22.19 -36.91 -24.55
C LEU A 155 -22.52 -38.30 -24.00
N ARG A 156 -21.71 -38.82 -23.08
CA ARG A 156 -21.95 -40.10 -22.41
C ARG A 156 -23.21 -40.07 -21.54
N LYS A 157 -23.48 -38.96 -20.85
CA LYS A 157 -24.70 -38.76 -20.06
C LYS A 157 -25.94 -38.64 -20.95
N VAL A 158 -25.82 -37.98 -22.10
CA VAL A 158 -26.90 -37.90 -23.11
C VAL A 158 -27.12 -39.26 -23.77
N SER A 159 -26.06 -40.04 -24.06
CA SER A 159 -26.21 -41.38 -24.64
C SER A 159 -26.67 -42.44 -23.64
N LEU A 160 -26.48 -42.22 -22.33
CA LEU A 160 -27.07 -43.03 -21.26
C LEU A 160 -28.53 -42.65 -20.95
N HIS A 161 -29.00 -41.51 -21.47
CA HIS A 161 -30.36 -41.01 -21.24
C HIS A 161 -31.25 -41.12 -22.50
N LEU A 162 -30.79 -41.89 -23.47
CA LEU A 162 -31.48 -42.36 -24.68
C LEU A 162 -31.57 -43.88 -24.61
#